data_AF-A0AAZ3NP30-F1
#
_entry.id   AF-A0AAZ3NP30-F1
#
_cell.length_a   1.000
_cell.length_b   1.000
_cell.length_c   1.000
_cell.angle_alpha   90.00
_cell.angle_beta   90.00
_cell.angle_gamma   90.00
#
_symmetry.space_group_name_H-M   'P 1'
#
loop_
_entity.id
_entity.type
_entity.pdbx_description
1 polymer ?
#
loop_
_entity_poly.entity_id
_entity_poly.type
_entity_poly.pdbx_seq_one_letter_code
_entity_poly.pdbx_strand_id
1 'polypeptide(L)'
;MTLPVMESSNIMAHLEQAESHLAEIELLSSMYPGEDELVITDQLAVAELREYVEGATDTYPLSRPHILIKQKLDTDTVKGVNVTISCTYSSDYPNVLPEIAVRCPDLSRSQQAQLHSDMNAYLSESCRGDVCVLSAVEWVKDNVHLYLTDKSTSSSSTAAPGRKESRSTCSSPQPKEQFSRLWIYSHHIYNKRKRKNILEWSKELDLSGFSMPGKPGIICVEGPQSACEDFWARVKVLTWKKIIIRHREDVAVDSRRAEASVADNADSLRRFTGFEEAMFDPHGNRGNHMNLGQLYQYLNERGCGDVFQLYFGIEGR
;
A
#
# COMPACT_ATOMS: atom_id res chain seq x y z
N MET A 1 16.38 21.00 -39.21
CA MET A 1 17.18 21.20 -37.98
C MET A 1 16.27 20.96 -36.78
N THR A 2 16.15 19.72 -36.33
CA THR A 2 15.27 19.29 -35.20
C THR A 2 15.89 18.10 -34.45
N LEU A 3 17.22 17.98 -34.46
CA LEU A 3 17.96 16.87 -33.83
C LEU A 3 18.47 17.15 -32.39
N PRO A 4 18.89 18.38 -31.98
CA PRO A 4 19.56 18.54 -30.68
C PRO A 4 18.63 18.44 -29.46
N VAL A 5 17.31 18.65 -29.66
CA VAL A 5 16.32 18.60 -28.57
C VAL A 5 15.98 17.14 -28.17
N MET A 6 15.99 16.21 -29.13
CA MET A 6 15.71 14.79 -28.85
C MET A 6 16.89 14.11 -28.13
N GLU A 7 18.13 14.42 -28.51
CA GLU A 7 19.32 13.90 -27.82
C GLU A 7 19.39 14.37 -26.36
N SER A 8 19.15 15.67 -26.13
CA SER A 8 19.15 16.24 -24.77
C SER A 8 18.07 15.64 -23.86
N SER A 9 16.90 15.30 -24.43
CA SER A 9 15.79 14.69 -23.69
C SER A 9 16.07 13.23 -23.31
N ASN A 10 16.79 12.50 -24.19
CA ASN A 10 17.14 11.10 -23.95
C ASN A 10 18.24 10.98 -22.89
N ILE A 11 19.21 11.90 -22.88
CA ILE A 11 20.27 11.96 -21.86
C ILE A 11 19.68 12.23 -20.46
N MET A 12 18.74 13.17 -20.33
CA MET A 12 18.10 13.44 -19.04
C MET A 12 17.26 12.25 -18.55
N ALA A 13 16.55 11.55 -19.44
CA ALA A 13 15.79 10.36 -19.08
C ALA A 13 16.69 9.20 -18.61
N HIS A 14 17.84 9.00 -19.27
CA HIS A 14 18.83 8.00 -18.87
C HIS A 14 19.50 8.33 -17.52
N LEU A 15 19.76 9.62 -17.25
CA LEU A 15 20.29 10.05 -15.96
C LEU A 15 19.28 9.82 -14.83
N GLU A 16 18.03 10.23 -15.00
CA GLU A 16 16.95 10.01 -14.01
C GLU A 16 16.74 8.52 -13.71
N GLN A 17 16.79 7.70 -14.76
CA GLN A 17 16.74 6.24 -14.66
C GLN A 17 17.92 5.69 -13.84
N ALA A 18 19.14 6.14 -14.14
CA ALA A 18 20.34 5.70 -13.44
C ALA A 18 20.37 6.13 -11.96
N GLU A 19 19.95 7.37 -11.67
CA GLU A 19 19.79 7.88 -10.30
C GLU A 19 18.78 7.04 -9.50
N SER A 20 17.66 6.69 -10.11
CA SER A 20 16.62 5.86 -9.49
C SER A 20 17.14 4.46 -9.16
N HIS A 21 17.89 3.84 -10.08
CA HIS A 21 18.53 2.54 -9.86
C HIS A 21 19.56 2.57 -8.74
N LEU A 22 20.44 3.58 -8.74
CA LEU A 22 21.47 3.72 -7.71
C LEU A 22 20.83 3.92 -6.33
N ALA A 23 19.81 4.78 -6.25
CA ALA A 23 19.07 5.02 -5.01
C ALA A 23 18.37 3.75 -4.48
N GLU A 24 17.81 2.90 -5.36
CA GLU A 24 17.23 1.63 -4.95
C GLU A 24 18.29 0.67 -4.39
N ILE A 25 19.45 0.55 -5.04
CA ILE A 25 20.55 -0.32 -4.60
C ILE A 25 21.10 0.15 -3.24
N GLU A 26 21.31 1.45 -3.06
CA GLU A 26 21.77 2.02 -1.79
C GLU A 26 20.75 1.81 -0.68
N LEU A 27 19.45 1.96 -0.97
CA LEU A 27 18.38 1.65 -0.03
C LEU A 27 18.40 0.18 0.38
N LEU A 28 18.50 -0.75 -0.58
CA LEU A 28 18.58 -2.18 -0.31
C LEU A 28 19.80 -2.51 0.55
N SER A 29 20.96 -1.93 0.22
CA SER A 29 22.20 -2.12 0.97
C SER A 29 22.09 -1.61 2.41
N SER A 30 21.35 -0.53 2.63
CA SER A 30 21.05 0.00 3.97
C SER A 30 20.07 -0.88 4.75
N MET A 31 19.08 -1.46 4.08
CA MET A 31 18.04 -2.30 4.69
C MET A 31 18.52 -3.71 5.05
N TYR A 32 19.49 -4.24 4.31
CA TYR A 32 20.04 -5.59 4.47
C TYR A 32 21.55 -5.52 4.74
N PRO A 33 21.97 -5.05 5.93
CA PRO A 33 23.38 -4.85 6.25
C PRO A 33 24.15 -6.15 6.52
N GLY A 34 23.49 -7.30 6.63
CA GLY A 34 24.16 -8.58 6.85
C GLY A 34 24.98 -9.02 5.63
N GLU A 35 26.21 -9.51 5.86
CA GLU A 35 27.15 -9.92 4.80
C GLU A 35 26.59 -11.00 3.85
N ASP A 36 25.66 -11.82 4.34
CA ASP A 36 24.99 -12.87 3.58
C ASP A 36 23.54 -12.53 3.17
N GLU A 37 22.99 -11.41 3.63
CA GLU A 37 21.58 -11.03 3.41
C GLU A 37 21.38 -10.39 2.03
N LEU A 38 22.33 -9.56 1.58
CA LEU A 38 22.33 -8.93 0.27
C LEU A 38 23.66 -9.19 -0.44
N VAL A 39 23.60 -9.85 -1.60
CA VAL A 39 24.76 -10.10 -2.44
C VAL A 39 24.53 -9.46 -3.80
N ILE A 40 25.32 -8.43 -4.10
CA ILE A 40 25.38 -7.84 -5.44
C ILE A 40 26.47 -8.59 -6.21
N THR A 41 26.07 -9.36 -7.22
CA THR A 41 27.00 -10.24 -7.95
C THR A 41 27.91 -9.44 -8.87
N ASP A 42 27.39 -8.38 -9.47
CA ASP A 42 28.10 -7.52 -10.41
C ASP A 42 28.40 -6.16 -9.77
N GLN A 43 29.49 -6.09 -9.00
CA GLN A 43 29.94 -4.84 -8.40
C GLN A 43 30.44 -3.84 -9.43
N LEU A 44 30.90 -4.33 -10.60
CA LEU A 44 31.35 -3.46 -11.69
C LEU A 44 30.16 -2.69 -12.26
N ALA A 45 29.01 -3.34 -12.48
CA ALA A 45 27.79 -2.67 -12.94
C ALA A 45 27.35 -1.55 -12.00
N VAL A 46 27.50 -1.72 -10.68
CA VAL A 46 27.16 -0.68 -9.70
C VAL A 46 28.17 0.46 -9.72
N ALA A 47 29.46 0.16 -9.89
CA ALA A 47 30.50 1.18 -10.04
C ALA A 47 30.28 2.02 -11.31
N GLU A 48 30.04 1.39 -12.46
CA GLU A 48 29.71 2.07 -13.72
C GLU A 48 28.45 2.94 -13.59
N LEU A 49 27.42 2.43 -12.91
CA LEU A 49 26.20 3.18 -12.64
C LEU A 49 26.46 4.42 -11.78
N ARG A 50 27.30 4.28 -10.74
CA ARG A 50 27.70 5.39 -9.88
C ARG A 50 28.51 6.44 -10.63
N GLU A 51 29.49 6.01 -11.42
CA GLU A 51 30.33 6.91 -12.23
C GLU A 51 29.49 7.71 -13.24
N TYR A 52 28.48 7.08 -13.86
CA TYR A 52 27.56 7.76 -14.77
C TYR A 52 26.71 8.81 -14.05
N VAL A 53 26.16 8.47 -12.88
CA VAL A 53 25.34 9.39 -12.06
C VAL A 53 26.17 10.56 -11.51
N GLU A 54 27.41 10.32 -11.14
CA GLU A 54 28.33 11.36 -10.63
C GLU A 54 28.91 12.24 -11.75
N GLY A 55 28.64 11.92 -13.02
CA GLY A 55 29.12 12.67 -14.18
C GLY A 55 30.59 12.40 -14.52
N ALA A 56 31.16 11.30 -14.04
CA ALA A 56 32.52 10.87 -14.36
C ALA A 56 32.62 10.22 -15.75
N THR A 57 31.50 9.75 -16.31
CA THR A 57 31.38 9.22 -17.67
C THR A 57 30.09 9.66 -18.34
N ASP A 58 30.14 9.96 -19.65
CA ASP A 58 28.98 10.30 -20.47
C ASP A 58 28.31 9.05 -21.09
N THR A 59 28.91 7.87 -20.93
CA THR A 59 28.38 6.63 -21.52
C THR A 59 27.44 5.92 -20.55
N TYR A 60 26.20 5.66 -20.98
CA TYR A 60 25.24 4.90 -20.19
C TYR A 60 25.76 3.47 -19.93
N PRO A 61 25.67 2.95 -18.69
CA PRO A 61 26.19 1.62 -18.36
C PRO A 61 25.53 0.55 -19.23
N LEU A 62 26.32 -0.38 -19.76
CA LEU A 62 25.81 -1.55 -20.48
C LEU A 62 25.60 -2.75 -19.53
N SER A 63 26.38 -2.81 -18.46
CA SER A 63 26.27 -3.81 -17.41
C SER A 63 24.98 -3.60 -16.60
N ARG A 64 24.42 -4.68 -16.05
CA ARG A 64 23.16 -4.63 -15.28
C ARG A 64 23.37 -5.25 -13.91
N PRO A 65 23.05 -4.52 -12.82
CA PRO A 65 23.17 -5.08 -11.48
C PRO A 65 22.35 -6.35 -11.35
N HIS A 66 23.00 -7.40 -10.84
CA HIS A 66 22.33 -8.62 -10.40
C HIS A 66 22.35 -8.67 -8.87
N ILE A 67 21.17 -8.65 -8.27
CA ILE A 67 20.96 -8.53 -6.83
C ILE A 67 20.38 -9.83 -6.30
N LEU A 68 20.97 -10.37 -5.25
CA LEU A 68 20.49 -11.55 -4.55
C LEU A 68 20.18 -11.19 -3.09
N ILE A 69 18.93 -11.36 -2.68
CA ILE A 69 18.47 -11.10 -1.32
C ILE A 69 18.11 -12.44 -0.68
N LYS A 70 18.78 -12.79 0.42
CA LYS A 70 18.49 -14.01 1.20
C LYS A 70 17.79 -13.62 2.50
N GLN A 71 16.63 -14.21 2.74
CA GLN A 71 15.84 -13.98 3.96
C GLN A 71 15.49 -15.28 4.65
N LYS A 72 15.58 -15.25 5.97
CA LYS A 72 14.98 -16.26 6.85
C LYS A 72 13.64 -15.72 7.32
N LEU A 73 12.57 -16.38 6.91
CA LEU A 73 11.22 -15.96 7.25
C LEU A 73 10.63 -16.90 8.30
N ASP A 74 10.10 -16.31 9.37
CA ASP A 74 9.28 -17.04 10.32
C ASP A 74 7.83 -16.94 9.86
N THR A 75 7.23 -18.08 9.50
CA THR A 75 5.80 -18.17 9.18
C THR A 75 5.06 -18.78 10.37
N ASP A 76 3.73 -18.58 10.43
CA ASP A 76 2.89 -19.11 11.50
C ASP A 76 2.92 -20.65 11.58
N THR A 77 3.18 -21.32 10.45
CA THR A 77 3.18 -22.78 10.31
C THR A 77 4.58 -23.39 10.32
N VAL A 78 5.59 -22.69 9.80
CA VAL A 78 6.99 -23.15 9.72
C VAL A 78 7.94 -22.01 10.09
N LYS A 79 8.80 -22.24 11.08
CA LYS A 79 9.85 -21.27 11.47
C LYS A 79 11.12 -21.49 10.66
N GLY A 80 11.78 -20.39 10.28
CA GLY A 80 13.07 -20.43 9.59
C GLY A 80 13.04 -20.85 8.11
N VAL A 81 12.01 -20.43 7.35
CA VAL A 81 11.90 -20.69 5.91
C VAL A 81 12.99 -19.94 5.14
N ASN A 82 13.78 -20.72 4.41
CA ASN A 82 14.76 -20.35 3.38
C ASN A 82 14.19 -19.60 2.18
N VAL A 83 14.19 -18.26 2.10
CA VAL A 83 13.80 -17.57 0.85
C VAL A 83 14.97 -16.83 0.23
N THR A 84 15.16 -17.01 -1.08
CA THR A 84 16.16 -16.30 -1.88
C THR A 84 15.49 -15.62 -3.06
N ILE A 85 15.69 -14.32 -3.19
CA ILE A 85 15.12 -13.48 -4.25
C ILE A 85 16.28 -13.00 -5.13
N SER A 86 16.26 -13.39 -6.39
CA SER A 86 17.22 -12.97 -7.43
C SER A 86 16.55 -11.89 -8.27
N CYS A 87 17.23 -10.78 -8.51
CA CYS A 87 16.72 -9.70 -9.35
C CYS A 87 17.78 -9.28 -10.38
N THR A 88 17.38 -9.24 -11.64
CA THR A 88 18.18 -8.72 -12.75
C THR A 88 17.50 -7.49 -13.34
N TYR A 89 18.20 -6.37 -13.39
CA TYR A 89 17.66 -5.15 -13.99
C TYR A 89 17.54 -5.29 -15.52
N SER A 90 16.36 -4.97 -16.04
CA SER A 90 16.12 -4.85 -17.48
C SER A 90 16.71 -3.54 -18.03
N SER A 91 16.90 -3.42 -19.34
CA SER A 91 17.36 -2.17 -19.99
C SER A 91 16.42 -0.99 -19.73
N ASP A 92 15.12 -1.29 -19.60
CA ASP A 92 14.06 -0.29 -19.54
C ASP A 92 13.44 -0.21 -18.14
N TYR A 93 14.05 -0.85 -17.14
CA TYR A 93 13.66 -0.68 -15.74
C TYR A 93 13.85 0.79 -15.34
N PRO A 94 12.94 1.47 -14.60
CA PRO A 94 11.69 1.00 -13.98
C PRO A 94 10.43 1.03 -14.87
N ASN A 95 10.52 1.45 -16.14
CA ASN A 95 9.38 1.45 -17.06
C ASN A 95 8.87 0.04 -17.38
N VAL A 96 9.79 -0.93 -17.46
CA VAL A 96 9.51 -2.36 -17.56
C VAL A 96 10.00 -3.04 -16.30
N LEU A 97 9.26 -4.03 -15.78
CA LEU A 97 9.66 -4.75 -14.58
C LEU A 97 11.02 -5.45 -14.74
N PRO A 98 11.80 -5.57 -13.65
CA PRO A 98 13.02 -6.36 -13.66
C PRO A 98 12.67 -7.85 -13.65
N GLU A 99 13.61 -8.69 -14.05
CA GLU A 99 13.45 -10.14 -13.95
C GLU A 99 13.69 -10.55 -12.49
N ILE A 100 12.63 -10.95 -11.78
CA ILE A 100 12.71 -11.34 -10.37
C ILE A 100 12.38 -12.83 -10.25
N ALA A 101 13.32 -13.62 -9.75
CA ALA A 101 13.13 -15.03 -9.48
C ALA A 101 13.16 -15.31 -7.97
N VAL A 102 12.11 -15.96 -7.46
CA VAL A 102 12.02 -16.36 -6.05
C VAL A 102 12.32 -17.84 -5.93
N ARG A 103 13.26 -18.22 -5.06
CA ARG A 103 13.55 -19.61 -4.69
C ARG A 103 13.25 -19.83 -3.22
N CYS A 104 12.44 -20.84 -2.94
CA CYS A 104 12.14 -21.33 -1.60
C CYS A 104 12.25 -22.85 -1.63
N PRO A 105 13.23 -23.47 -0.93
CA PRO A 105 13.41 -24.92 -0.93
C PRO A 105 12.20 -25.70 -0.39
N ASP A 106 11.39 -25.05 0.44
CA ASP A 106 10.20 -25.64 1.07
C ASP A 106 8.96 -25.62 0.15
N LEU A 107 9.05 -24.99 -1.02
CA LEU A 107 7.97 -24.98 -2.02
C LEU A 107 8.21 -26.02 -3.13
N SER A 108 7.16 -26.72 -3.51
CA SER A 108 7.15 -27.53 -4.74
C SER A 108 7.26 -26.64 -5.98
N ARG A 109 7.66 -27.25 -7.11
CA ARG A 109 7.75 -26.56 -8.40
C ARG A 109 6.44 -25.89 -8.82
N SER A 110 5.29 -26.50 -8.53
CA SER A 110 3.98 -25.92 -8.85
C SER A 110 3.64 -24.74 -7.94
N GLN A 111 3.93 -24.83 -6.63
CA GLN A 111 3.74 -23.71 -5.69
C GLN A 111 4.65 -22.53 -6.04
N GLN A 112 5.91 -22.81 -6.39
CA GLN A 112 6.87 -21.77 -6.80
C GLN A 112 6.44 -21.07 -8.09
N ALA A 113 5.91 -21.82 -9.08
CA ALA A 113 5.37 -21.23 -10.30
C ALA A 113 4.16 -20.33 -10.02
N GLN A 114 3.26 -20.76 -9.12
CA GLN A 114 2.11 -19.96 -8.71
C GLN A 114 2.53 -18.67 -7.98
N LEU A 115 3.43 -18.79 -6.99
CA LEU A 115 3.99 -17.64 -6.27
C LEU A 115 4.61 -16.64 -7.24
N HIS A 116 5.41 -17.12 -8.19
CA HIS A 116 6.06 -16.26 -9.19
C HIS A 116 5.02 -15.58 -10.11
N SER A 117 3.97 -16.28 -10.53
CA SER A 117 2.87 -15.72 -11.32
C SER A 117 2.14 -14.61 -10.57
N ASP A 118 1.76 -14.86 -9.32
CA ASP A 118 0.99 -13.93 -8.50
C ASP A 118 1.82 -12.70 -8.12
N MET A 119 3.12 -12.89 -7.84
CA MET A 119 4.07 -11.80 -7.62
C MET A 119 4.20 -10.91 -8.85
N ASN A 120 4.38 -11.50 -10.04
CA ASN A 120 4.51 -10.72 -11.28
C ASN A 120 3.23 -9.97 -11.64
N ALA A 121 2.06 -10.56 -11.37
CA ALA A 121 0.79 -9.87 -11.50
C ALA A 121 0.72 -8.65 -10.55
N TYR A 122 1.07 -8.84 -9.27
CA TYR A 122 1.13 -7.75 -8.29
C TYR A 122 2.06 -6.61 -8.72
N LEU A 123 3.29 -6.94 -9.14
CA LEU A 123 4.29 -5.95 -9.57
C LEU A 123 3.82 -5.21 -10.84
N SER A 124 3.23 -5.93 -11.79
CA SER A 124 2.71 -5.36 -13.04
C SER A 124 1.57 -4.38 -12.80
N GLU A 125 0.77 -4.63 -11.78
CA GLU A 125 -0.36 -3.78 -11.40
C GLU A 125 0.04 -2.63 -10.46
N SER A 126 1.11 -2.78 -9.67
CA SER A 126 1.41 -1.89 -8.53
C SER A 126 2.65 -1.01 -8.71
N CYS A 127 3.59 -1.39 -9.57
CA CYS A 127 4.94 -0.80 -9.60
C CYS A 127 5.43 -0.40 -11.00
N ARG A 128 4.56 -0.27 -12.01
CA ARG A 128 4.98 0.19 -13.35
C ARG A 128 5.46 1.63 -13.31
N GLY A 129 6.68 1.86 -13.81
CA GLY A 129 7.29 3.19 -13.87
C GLY A 129 7.99 3.62 -12.58
N ASP A 130 8.03 2.75 -11.56
CA ASP A 130 8.71 3.01 -10.28
C ASP A 130 9.64 1.83 -9.92
N VAL A 131 10.64 2.11 -9.09
CA VAL A 131 11.49 1.07 -8.50
C VAL A 131 10.68 0.15 -7.57
N CYS A 132 10.98 -1.15 -7.56
CA CYS A 132 10.03 -2.18 -7.14
C CYS A 132 10.66 -3.44 -6.52
N VAL A 133 11.98 -3.53 -6.41
CA VAL A 133 12.66 -4.69 -5.83
C VAL A 133 12.26 -4.86 -4.37
N LEU A 134 12.23 -3.76 -3.61
CA LEU A 134 11.78 -3.81 -2.21
C LEU A 134 10.31 -4.24 -2.11
N SER A 135 9.44 -3.75 -3.00
CA SER A 135 8.03 -4.14 -3.06
C SER A 135 7.87 -5.63 -3.34
N ALA A 136 8.71 -6.21 -4.21
CA ALA A 136 8.71 -7.65 -4.48
C ALA A 136 9.15 -8.43 -3.25
N VAL A 137 10.19 -7.98 -2.57
CA VAL A 137 10.71 -8.61 -1.35
C VAL A 137 9.66 -8.60 -0.23
N GLU A 138 9.01 -7.47 -0.01
CA GLU A 138 7.91 -7.33 0.96
C GLU A 138 6.72 -8.22 0.58
N TRP A 139 6.32 -8.25 -0.69
CA TRP A 139 5.24 -9.10 -1.16
C TRP A 139 5.54 -10.58 -0.92
N VAL A 140 6.75 -11.04 -1.22
CA VAL A 140 7.14 -12.44 -0.98
C VAL A 140 7.10 -12.74 0.51
N LYS A 141 7.62 -11.85 1.36
CA LYS A 141 7.55 -11.99 2.81
C LYS A 141 6.11 -12.14 3.32
N ASP A 142 5.21 -11.32 2.80
CA ASP A 142 3.82 -11.30 3.24
C ASP A 142 3.00 -12.47 2.69
N ASN A 143 3.37 -13.07 1.54
CA ASN A 143 2.52 -14.04 0.84
C ASN A 143 3.09 -15.47 0.81
N VAL A 144 4.39 -15.68 1.08
CA VAL A 144 5.03 -17.02 0.95
C VAL A 144 4.34 -18.10 1.80
N HIS A 145 3.82 -17.74 2.97
CA HIS A 145 3.15 -18.66 3.90
C HIS A 145 1.86 -19.28 3.31
N LEU A 146 1.18 -18.56 2.41
CA LEU A 146 -0.02 -19.03 1.72
C LEU A 146 0.29 -20.21 0.78
N TYR A 147 1.52 -20.28 0.27
CA TYR A 147 1.97 -21.33 -0.65
C TYR A 147 2.61 -22.50 0.09
N LEU A 148 3.09 -22.31 1.32
CA LEU A 148 3.63 -23.37 2.18
C LEU A 148 2.52 -24.23 2.80
N THR A 149 1.32 -23.67 2.98
CA THR A 149 0.20 -24.41 3.55
C THR A 149 -0.38 -25.36 2.51
N ASP A 150 -0.10 -26.64 2.68
CA ASP A 150 -0.61 -27.68 1.80
C ASP A 150 -2.15 -27.70 1.82
N LYS A 151 -2.77 -27.79 0.64
CA LYS A 151 -4.22 -28.00 0.47
C LYS A 151 -4.66 -29.41 0.88
N SER A 152 -4.11 -29.95 1.96
CA SER A 152 -4.56 -31.20 2.59
C SER A 152 -5.77 -30.98 3.52
N THR A 153 -6.64 -30.02 3.20
CA THR A 153 -8.01 -29.93 3.76
C THR A 153 -9.01 -29.71 2.62
N SER A 154 -9.01 -30.62 1.64
CA SER A 154 -10.02 -30.67 0.57
C SER A 154 -10.75 -32.01 0.61
N SER A 155 -11.25 -32.42 1.77
CA SER A 155 -12.16 -33.55 1.90
C SER A 155 -12.98 -33.47 3.20
N SER A 156 -14.05 -32.66 3.18
CA SER A 156 -15.36 -33.05 3.74
C SER A 156 -16.34 -31.88 3.68
N SER A 157 -17.32 -32.00 2.79
CA SER A 157 -18.76 -31.85 3.09
C SER A 157 -19.54 -31.33 1.87
N THR A 158 -19.60 -32.14 0.81
CA THR A 158 -20.79 -32.17 -0.05
C THR A 158 -21.84 -33.05 0.63
N ALA A 159 -22.81 -32.42 1.28
CA ALA A 159 -24.11 -33.02 1.55
C ALA A 159 -25.12 -31.92 1.91
N ALA A 160 -25.90 -31.47 0.92
CA ALA A 160 -27.32 -31.24 1.15
C ALA A 160 -27.95 -32.63 1.36
N PRO A 161 -28.96 -32.82 2.24
CA PRO A 161 -30.28 -32.21 2.04
C PRO A 161 -31.03 -31.87 3.35
N GLY A 162 -32.17 -31.17 3.25
CA GLY A 162 -33.22 -31.29 4.28
C GLY A 162 -33.99 -30.03 4.62
N ARG A 163 -34.97 -29.72 3.79
CA ARG A 163 -36.12 -28.86 4.11
C ARG A 163 -36.82 -29.39 5.37
N LYS A 164 -36.80 -28.63 6.48
CA LYS A 164 -37.83 -28.68 7.53
C LYS A 164 -38.13 -27.29 8.06
N GLU A 165 -39.29 -26.81 7.64
CA GLU A 165 -40.09 -25.76 8.24
C GLU A 165 -40.18 -25.95 9.76
N SER A 166 -39.76 -24.93 10.51
CA SER A 166 -40.19 -24.73 11.89
C SER A 166 -40.24 -23.23 12.17
N ARG A 167 -41.48 -22.75 12.11
CA ARG A 167 -41.94 -21.43 12.53
C ARG A 167 -41.54 -21.23 14.00
N SER A 168 -40.65 -20.29 14.27
CA SER A 168 -40.38 -19.80 15.61
C SER A 168 -40.11 -18.30 15.53
N THR A 169 -41.15 -17.55 15.84
CA THR A 169 -41.13 -16.12 16.13
C THR A 169 -40.17 -15.85 17.28
N CYS A 170 -39.06 -15.17 16.99
CA CYS A 170 -38.30 -14.40 17.98
C CYS A 170 -37.85 -13.11 17.31
N SER A 171 -38.44 -12.01 17.78
CA SER A 171 -38.16 -10.63 17.42
C SER A 171 -36.66 -10.32 17.50
N SER A 172 -36.01 -10.09 16.36
CA SER A 172 -34.74 -9.39 16.32
C SER A 172 -34.97 -7.91 16.66
N PRO A 173 -34.18 -7.28 17.54
CA PRO A 173 -34.19 -5.84 17.67
C PRO A 173 -33.63 -5.27 16.36
N GLN A 174 -34.36 -4.34 15.76
CA GLN A 174 -33.94 -3.58 14.58
C GLN A 174 -32.49 -3.08 14.79
N PRO A 175 -31.59 -3.18 13.79
CA PRO A 175 -30.27 -2.58 13.91
C PRO A 175 -30.47 -1.06 14.10
N LYS A 176 -30.03 -0.54 15.24
CA LYS A 176 -29.94 0.91 15.44
C LYS A 176 -28.93 1.41 14.43
N GLU A 177 -29.35 2.20 13.46
CA GLU A 177 -28.41 2.88 12.57
C GLU A 177 -27.54 3.81 13.41
N GLN A 178 -26.23 3.55 13.41
CA GLN A 178 -25.24 4.38 14.08
C GLN A 178 -24.43 5.10 13.01
N PHE A 179 -24.03 6.32 13.33
CA PHE A 179 -23.07 7.08 12.55
C PHE A 179 -21.68 6.79 13.10
N SER A 180 -20.70 6.54 12.22
CA SER A 180 -19.32 6.26 12.60
C SER A 180 -18.39 7.21 11.86
N ARG A 181 -17.33 7.67 12.53
CA ARG A 181 -16.16 8.32 11.91
C ARG A 181 -14.90 7.53 12.25
N LEU A 182 -14.17 7.11 11.22
CA LEU A 182 -12.92 6.37 11.36
C LEU A 182 -11.74 7.25 10.99
N TRP A 183 -10.75 7.27 11.87
CA TRP A 183 -9.48 7.97 11.69
C TRP A 183 -8.38 6.95 11.51
N ILE A 184 -7.98 6.73 10.27
CA ILE A 184 -7.06 5.67 9.85
C ILE A 184 -5.68 6.28 9.56
N TYR A 185 -4.67 5.71 10.20
CA TYR A 185 -3.27 6.01 9.96
C TYR A 185 -2.63 4.92 9.12
N SER A 186 -1.89 5.30 8.09
CA SER A 186 -0.99 4.40 7.39
C SER A 186 0.42 4.96 7.32
N HIS A 187 1.41 4.08 7.16
CA HIS A 187 2.79 4.52 7.05
C HIS A 187 3.00 5.45 5.84
N HIS A 188 2.35 5.16 4.71
CA HIS A 188 2.26 6.04 3.55
C HIS A 188 1.13 5.61 2.60
N ILE A 189 0.65 6.55 1.77
CA ILE A 189 -0.26 6.29 0.65
C ILE A 189 0.35 6.94 -0.61
N TYR A 190 1.25 6.23 -1.29
CA TYR A 190 1.86 6.68 -2.55
C TYR A 190 1.23 6.02 -3.77
N ASN A 191 0.84 4.76 -3.63
CA ASN A 191 0.32 3.95 -4.73
C ASN A 191 -0.97 4.55 -5.31
N LYS A 192 -0.95 4.91 -6.61
CA LYS A 192 -2.08 5.53 -7.33
C LYS A 192 -3.34 4.66 -7.32
N ARG A 193 -3.20 3.33 -7.32
CA ARG A 193 -4.35 2.41 -7.24
C ARG A 193 -4.98 2.42 -5.85
N LYS A 194 -4.19 2.45 -4.77
CA LYS A 194 -4.74 2.63 -3.41
C LYS A 194 -5.50 3.94 -3.31
N ARG A 195 -4.92 5.04 -3.81
CA ARG A 195 -5.57 6.37 -3.88
C ARG A 195 -6.90 6.31 -4.63
N LYS A 196 -6.90 5.71 -5.83
CA LYS A 196 -8.11 5.50 -6.65
C LYS A 196 -9.16 4.64 -5.94
N ASN A 197 -8.77 3.50 -5.38
CA ASN A 197 -9.67 2.60 -4.65
C ASN A 197 -10.31 3.30 -3.45
N ILE A 198 -9.53 4.07 -2.68
CA ILE A 198 -10.02 4.85 -1.54
C ILE A 198 -11.11 5.83 -2.02
N LEU A 199 -10.86 6.61 -3.07
CA LEU A 199 -11.84 7.55 -3.62
C LEU A 199 -13.09 6.83 -4.18
N GLU A 200 -12.90 5.74 -4.92
CA GLU A 200 -13.99 4.97 -5.53
C GLU A 200 -14.88 4.30 -4.49
N TRP A 201 -14.30 3.65 -3.48
CA TRP A 201 -15.07 2.98 -2.43
C TRP A 201 -15.76 3.98 -1.50
N SER A 202 -15.14 5.12 -1.19
CA SER A 202 -15.82 6.17 -0.44
C SER A 202 -17.06 6.67 -1.18
N LYS A 203 -16.96 6.88 -2.49
CA LYS A 203 -18.10 7.30 -3.34
C LYS A 203 -19.15 6.21 -3.48
N GLU A 204 -18.74 4.95 -3.66
CA GLU A 204 -19.65 3.79 -3.78
C GLU A 204 -20.49 3.60 -2.51
N LEU A 205 -19.88 3.83 -1.34
CA LEU A 205 -20.49 3.63 -0.02
C LEU A 205 -21.14 4.92 0.55
N ASP A 206 -21.19 6.00 -0.24
CA ASP A 206 -21.71 7.32 0.15
C ASP A 206 -21.09 7.88 1.45
N LEU A 207 -19.80 7.64 1.62
CA LEU A 207 -19.00 8.13 2.74
C LEU A 207 -18.46 9.52 2.43
N SER A 208 -18.39 10.36 3.46
CA SER A 208 -17.69 11.64 3.41
C SER A 208 -16.37 11.55 4.17
N GLY A 209 -15.48 12.52 3.94
CA GLY A 209 -14.18 12.56 4.60
C GLY A 209 -13.07 13.00 3.66
N PHE A 210 -11.87 12.53 3.93
CA PHE A 210 -10.72 12.83 3.09
C PHE A 210 -9.67 11.72 3.14
N SER A 211 -8.81 11.71 2.13
CA SER A 211 -7.53 11.01 2.19
C SER A 211 -6.39 11.97 1.92
N MET A 212 -5.35 11.93 2.75
CA MET A 212 -4.12 12.66 2.55
C MET A 212 -3.05 11.66 2.09
N PRO A 213 -2.71 11.63 0.78
CA PRO A 213 -1.61 10.83 0.29
C PRO A 213 -0.28 11.38 0.80
N GLY A 214 0.77 10.56 0.76
CA GLY A 214 2.09 10.95 1.28
C GLY A 214 2.57 10.08 2.43
N LYS A 215 3.55 10.61 3.19
CA LYS A 215 4.09 9.99 4.41
C LYS A 215 4.02 10.99 5.58
N PRO A 216 3.22 10.70 6.63
CA PRO A 216 2.32 9.54 6.75
C PRO A 216 1.12 9.65 5.80
N GLY A 217 0.43 8.53 5.58
CA GLY A 217 -0.87 8.54 4.95
C GLY A 217 -1.98 8.66 5.99
N ILE A 218 -2.93 9.56 5.76
CA ILE A 218 -4.08 9.76 6.66
C ILE A 218 -5.35 9.50 5.85
N ILE A 219 -6.30 8.76 6.41
CA ILE A 219 -7.64 8.59 5.83
C ILE A 219 -8.65 8.86 6.94
N CYS A 220 -9.61 9.73 6.65
CA CYS A 220 -10.79 9.95 7.47
C CYS A 220 -12.01 9.58 6.65
N VAL A 221 -12.87 8.70 7.17
CA VAL A 221 -14.18 8.41 6.59
C VAL A 221 -15.26 8.56 7.65
N GLU A 222 -16.40 9.10 7.27
CA GLU A 222 -17.57 9.21 8.13
C GLU A 222 -18.86 8.91 7.36
N GLY A 223 -19.84 8.35 8.05
CA GLY A 223 -21.12 7.95 7.46
C GLY A 223 -21.81 6.86 8.29
N PRO A 224 -22.74 6.09 7.68
CA PRO A 224 -23.35 4.94 8.33
C PRO A 224 -22.29 3.93 8.80
N GLN A 225 -22.43 3.42 10.02
CA GLN A 225 -21.45 2.52 10.64
C GLN A 225 -21.16 1.29 9.77
N SER A 226 -22.19 0.69 9.18
CA SER A 226 -22.05 -0.45 8.26
C SER A 226 -21.17 -0.11 7.05
N ALA A 227 -21.39 1.05 6.43
CA ALA A 227 -20.61 1.52 5.30
C ALA A 227 -19.15 1.81 5.68
N CYS A 228 -18.90 2.39 6.86
CA CYS A 228 -17.55 2.60 7.36
C CYS A 228 -16.80 1.28 7.65
N GLU A 229 -17.47 0.28 8.21
CA GLU A 229 -16.89 -1.06 8.42
C GLU A 229 -16.58 -1.76 7.10
N ASP A 230 -17.49 -1.68 6.13
CA ASP A 230 -17.29 -2.25 4.79
C ASP A 230 -16.11 -1.57 4.08
N PHE A 231 -16.01 -0.24 4.17
CA PHE A 231 -14.86 0.51 3.67
C PHE A 231 -13.57 0.05 4.34
N TRP A 232 -13.56 -0.04 5.67
CA TRP A 232 -12.38 -0.48 6.42
C TRP A 232 -11.97 -1.92 6.06
N ALA A 233 -12.93 -2.83 5.90
CA ALA A 233 -12.66 -4.20 5.50
C ALA A 233 -11.99 -4.28 4.12
N ARG A 234 -12.40 -3.44 3.16
CA ARG A 234 -11.77 -3.35 1.83
C ARG A 234 -10.39 -2.70 1.89
N VAL A 235 -10.25 -1.61 2.65
CA VAL A 235 -8.99 -0.86 2.74
C VAL A 235 -7.92 -1.68 3.47
N LYS A 236 -8.25 -2.36 4.57
CA LYS A 236 -7.24 -3.06 5.39
C LYS A 236 -6.56 -4.23 4.65
N VAL A 237 -7.23 -4.84 3.67
CA VAL A 237 -6.70 -5.98 2.90
C VAL A 237 -5.82 -5.56 1.73
N LEU A 238 -5.75 -4.26 1.42
CA LEU A 238 -4.73 -3.75 0.52
C LEU A 238 -3.35 -3.95 1.16
N THR A 239 -2.29 -3.90 0.35
CA THR A 239 -0.93 -4.05 0.86
C THR A 239 -0.52 -2.83 1.67
N TRP A 240 -0.16 -2.96 2.94
CA TRP A 240 0.27 -1.82 3.78
C TRP A 240 1.48 -2.19 4.61
N LYS A 241 2.51 -1.35 4.63
CA LYS A 241 3.61 -1.48 5.61
C LYS A 241 3.11 -1.40 7.06
N LYS A 242 2.13 -0.53 7.28
CA LYS A 242 1.36 -0.42 8.53
C LYS A 242 0.08 0.35 8.21
N ILE A 243 -1.06 -0.17 8.62
CA ILE A 243 -2.35 0.53 8.63
C ILE A 243 -3.09 0.20 9.92
N ILE A 244 -3.62 1.22 10.59
CA ILE A 244 -4.34 1.07 11.86
C ILE A 244 -5.42 2.14 11.98
N ILE A 245 -6.54 1.80 12.59
CA ILE A 245 -7.49 2.79 13.10
C ILE A 245 -6.87 3.40 14.35
N ARG A 246 -6.61 4.70 14.33
CA ARG A 246 -6.10 5.46 15.48
C ARG A 246 -7.23 5.90 16.40
N HIS A 247 -8.35 6.30 15.81
CA HIS A 247 -9.50 6.77 16.55
C HIS A 247 -10.80 6.41 15.82
N ARG A 248 -11.85 6.25 16.61
CA ARG A 248 -13.20 5.93 16.15
C ARG A 248 -14.20 6.70 16.99
N GLU A 249 -15.13 7.36 16.32
CA GLU A 249 -16.26 8.02 16.94
C GLU A 249 -17.55 7.33 16.49
N ASP A 250 -18.32 6.77 17.41
CA ASP A 250 -19.63 6.18 17.13
C ASP A 250 -20.73 7.01 17.81
N VAL A 251 -21.74 7.44 17.03
CA VAL A 251 -22.87 8.22 17.50
C VAL A 251 -24.17 7.48 17.19
N ALA A 252 -24.97 7.20 18.21
CA ALA A 252 -26.28 6.58 18.01
C ALA A 252 -27.27 7.59 17.41
N VAL A 253 -27.85 7.27 16.25
CA VAL A 253 -28.90 8.10 15.65
C VAL A 253 -30.22 7.71 16.32
N ASP A 254 -30.70 8.57 17.22
CA ASP A 254 -31.93 8.32 17.97
C ASP A 254 -33.15 8.51 17.03
N SER A 255 -33.71 7.40 16.57
CA SER A 255 -34.88 7.33 15.68
C SER A 255 -36.21 7.79 16.33
N ARG A 256 -36.16 8.43 17.50
CA ARG A 256 -37.33 8.84 18.30
C ARG A 256 -37.66 10.34 18.25
N ARG A 257 -36.88 11.15 17.53
CA ARG A 257 -37.25 12.54 17.20
C ARG A 257 -37.57 12.64 15.71
N ALA A 258 -38.75 12.12 15.32
CA ALA A 258 -39.38 12.42 14.02
C ALA A 258 -39.57 13.95 13.93
N GLU A 259 -39.14 14.64 12.87
CA GLU A 259 -39.87 14.80 11.60
C GLU A 259 -38.96 15.09 10.38
N ALA A 260 -37.63 14.99 10.53
CA ALA A 260 -36.69 15.06 9.40
C ALA A 260 -36.31 13.64 8.96
N SER A 261 -36.04 13.44 7.68
CA SER A 261 -35.67 12.11 7.15
C SER A 261 -34.42 11.58 7.87
N VAL A 262 -34.28 10.26 7.99
CA VAL A 262 -33.10 9.64 8.64
C VAL A 262 -31.78 10.10 8.00
N ALA A 263 -31.83 10.44 6.70
CA ALA A 263 -30.73 11.06 5.95
C ALA A 263 -30.37 12.46 6.49
N ASP A 264 -31.34 13.31 6.82
CA ASP A 264 -31.10 14.68 7.33
C ASP A 264 -30.36 14.68 8.68
N ASN A 265 -30.62 13.66 9.51
CA ASN A 265 -30.02 13.57 10.83
C ASN A 265 -28.57 13.02 10.75
N ALA A 266 -28.31 12.07 9.85
CA ALA A 266 -26.95 11.57 9.58
C ALA A 266 -26.08 12.63 8.90
N ASP A 267 -26.65 13.41 7.97
CA ASP A 267 -25.94 14.50 7.30
C ASP A 267 -25.58 15.64 8.26
N SER A 268 -26.38 15.89 9.30
CA SER A 268 -26.04 16.88 10.34
C SER A 268 -24.79 16.52 11.18
N LEU A 269 -24.41 15.23 11.19
CA LEU A 269 -23.24 14.73 11.90
C LEU A 269 -21.96 14.75 11.04
N ARG A 270 -22.10 14.94 9.72
CA ARG A 270 -20.96 15.01 8.79
C ARG A 270 -20.18 16.31 9.02
N ARG A 271 -18.86 16.18 9.16
CA ARG A 271 -17.90 17.29 9.22
C ARG A 271 -17.29 17.61 7.85
N PHE A 272 -17.39 16.67 6.91
CA PHE A 272 -16.84 16.77 5.57
C PHE A 272 -17.95 16.72 4.53
N THR A 273 -17.87 17.59 3.52
CA THR A 273 -18.78 17.59 2.38
C THR A 273 -18.24 16.69 1.28
N GLY A 274 -18.81 15.49 1.15
CA GLY A 274 -18.30 14.47 0.24
C GLY A 274 -16.93 13.91 0.66
N PHE A 275 -16.29 13.17 -0.24
CA PHE A 275 -14.97 12.59 -0.01
C PHE A 275 -13.96 13.14 -1.01
N GLU A 276 -12.88 13.72 -0.50
CA GLU A 276 -11.83 14.34 -1.33
C GLU A 276 -10.43 13.82 -1.03
N GLU A 277 -9.54 14.00 -2.00
CA GLU A 277 -8.11 13.78 -1.78
C GLU A 277 -7.45 15.11 -1.42
N ALA A 278 -7.10 15.26 -0.15
CA ALA A 278 -6.50 16.48 0.39
C ALA A 278 -5.00 16.52 0.05
N MET A 279 -4.64 17.41 -0.86
CA MET A 279 -3.26 17.69 -1.24
C MET A 279 -2.78 18.94 -0.50
N PHE A 280 -1.78 18.77 0.36
CA PHE A 280 -1.12 19.88 1.05
C PHE A 280 0.22 20.15 0.35
N ASP A 281 0.66 21.41 0.27
CA ASP A 281 1.86 21.75 -0.50
C ASP A 281 3.06 20.93 -0.01
N PRO A 282 3.73 20.19 -0.90
CA PRO A 282 4.82 19.34 -0.49
C PRO A 282 6.01 20.17 0.00
N HIS A 283 6.54 19.84 1.18
CA HIS A 283 7.74 20.48 1.76
C HIS A 283 8.88 19.46 1.87
N GLY A 284 10.09 19.87 1.47
CA GLY A 284 11.33 19.07 1.52
C GLY A 284 11.86 18.65 0.15
N ASN A 285 13.17 18.35 0.07
CA ASN A 285 13.93 18.07 -1.16
C ASN A 285 13.35 16.99 -2.10
N ARG A 286 12.36 16.20 -1.66
CA ARG A 286 11.77 15.09 -2.42
C ARG A 286 10.27 15.26 -2.72
N GLY A 287 9.64 16.39 -2.40
CA GLY A 287 8.25 16.65 -2.77
C GLY A 287 7.19 15.69 -2.19
N ASN A 288 7.56 14.79 -1.27
CA ASN A 288 6.75 13.63 -0.86
C ASN A 288 6.30 13.67 0.62
N HIS A 289 6.62 14.76 1.32
CA HIS A 289 6.20 15.04 2.68
C HIS A 289 5.14 16.15 2.65
N MET A 290 3.93 15.81 3.10
CA MET A 290 2.83 16.76 3.22
C MET A 290 3.08 17.70 4.40
N ASN A 291 2.68 18.96 4.26
CA ASN A 291 2.80 19.95 5.32
C ASN A 291 1.81 19.65 6.47
N LEU A 292 2.32 19.13 7.60
CA LEU A 292 1.52 18.80 8.77
C LEU A 292 0.83 20.02 9.39
N GLY A 293 1.38 21.23 9.22
CA GLY A 293 0.76 22.48 9.66
C GLY A 293 -0.49 22.83 8.85
N GLN A 294 -0.45 22.60 7.54
CA GLN A 294 -1.65 22.75 6.69
C GLN A 294 -2.72 21.69 7.03
N LEU A 295 -2.32 20.44 7.33
CA LEU A 295 -3.24 19.43 7.84
C LEU A 295 -3.89 19.86 9.17
N TYR A 296 -3.12 20.45 10.10
CA TYR A 296 -3.67 20.93 11.36
C TYR A 296 -4.71 22.05 11.15
N GLN A 297 -4.42 23.02 10.28
CA GLN A 297 -5.37 24.07 9.90
C GLN A 297 -6.64 23.48 9.26
N TYR A 298 -6.48 22.56 8.32
CA TYR A 298 -7.57 21.86 7.65
C TYR A 298 -8.50 21.12 8.63
N LEU A 299 -7.93 20.48 9.67
CA LEU A 299 -8.69 19.82 10.73
C LEU A 299 -9.40 20.82 11.65
N ASN A 300 -8.74 21.93 12.02
CA ASN A 300 -9.32 22.98 12.87
C ASN A 300 -10.53 23.66 12.21
N GLU A 301 -10.44 23.97 10.92
CA GLU A 301 -11.54 24.57 10.15
C GLU A 301 -12.82 23.71 10.17
N ARG A 302 -12.66 22.39 10.32
CA ARG A 302 -13.76 21.42 10.38
C ARG A 302 -14.11 20.98 11.80
N GLY A 303 -13.46 21.55 12.82
CA GLY A 303 -13.71 21.26 14.23
C GLY A 303 -13.18 19.89 14.71
N CYS A 304 -12.17 19.33 14.05
CA CYS A 304 -11.54 18.03 14.35
C CYS A 304 -10.06 18.16 14.76
N GLY A 305 -9.66 19.31 15.32
CA GLY A 305 -8.26 19.61 15.65
C GLY A 305 -7.64 18.73 16.75
N ASP A 306 -8.48 18.21 17.65
CA ASP A 306 -8.14 17.28 18.71
C ASP A 306 -7.55 15.96 18.18
N VAL A 307 -7.99 15.52 17.00
CA VAL A 307 -7.51 14.30 16.36
C VAL A 307 -6.04 14.40 15.93
N PHE A 308 -5.52 15.61 15.72
CA PHE A 308 -4.11 15.80 15.40
C PHE A 308 -3.20 15.25 16.51
N GLN A 309 -3.57 15.45 17.78
CA GLN A 309 -2.85 14.88 18.93
C GLN A 309 -2.94 13.36 18.95
N LEU A 310 -4.07 12.78 18.53
CA LEU A 310 -4.27 11.32 18.48
C LEU A 310 -3.40 10.65 17.40
N TYR A 311 -3.11 11.34 16.30
CA TYR A 311 -2.23 10.83 15.26
C TYR A 311 -0.74 10.91 15.64
N PHE A 312 -0.32 12.03 16.23
CA PHE A 312 1.10 12.38 16.35
C PHE A 312 1.64 12.45 17.78
N GLY A 313 0.77 12.47 18.80
CA GLY A 313 1.17 12.58 20.20
C GLY A 313 1.79 13.94 20.58
N ILE A 314 1.56 14.97 19.76
CA ILE A 314 2.12 16.32 19.94
C ILE A 314 0.96 17.31 19.85
N GLU A 315 0.92 18.29 20.76
CA GLU A 315 -0.01 19.42 20.65
C GLU A 315 0.34 20.25 19.41
N GLY A 316 -0.62 20.44 18.50
CA GLY A 316 -0.42 21.28 17.31
C GLY A 316 0.07 22.67 17.71
N ARG A 317 1.21 23.09 17.16
CA ARG A 317 1.80 24.41 17.33
C ARG A 317 1.88 25.12 16.00
#